data_AF-A0A2T2VH07-F1
#
_entry.id   AF-A0A2T2VH07-F1
#
_cell.length_a   1.000
_cell.length_b   1.000
_cell.length_c   1.000
_cell.angle_alpha   90.00
_cell.angle_beta   90.00
_cell.angle_gamma   90.00
#
_symmetry.space_group_name_H-M   'P 1'
#
loop_
_entity.id
_entity.type
_entity.pdbx_description
1 polymer ?
#
loop_
_entity_poly.entity_id
_entity_poly.type
_entity_poly.pdbx_seq_one_letter_code
_entity_poly.pdbx_strand_id
1 'polypeptide(L)'
;MRPQTSQVDPGIIERFLKQQDDIENLGEQASAHDLSVKVSSPFFRLLRLQLGEAFVVMIQHDHRHLNQAKRVMEREGFPVYQT
;
A
#
# COMPACT_ATOMS: atom_id res chain seq x y z
N MET A 1 1.34 10.70 -3.53
CA MET A 1 1.02 10.39 -4.94
C MET A 1 -0.41 10.86 -5.23
N ARG A 2 -0.70 11.38 -6.44
CA ARG A 2 -2.08 11.73 -6.88
C ARG A 2 -2.72 10.51 -7.56
N PRO A 3 -4.02 10.22 -7.36
CA PRO A 3 -4.71 9.19 -8.13
C PRO A 3 -4.61 9.53 -9.62
N GLN A 4 -4.22 8.56 -10.45
CA GLN A 4 -4.26 8.74 -11.90
C GLN A 4 -5.70 8.63 -12.39
N THR A 5 -6.07 9.45 -13.37
CA THR A 5 -7.40 9.45 -14.02
C THR A 5 -7.56 8.31 -15.04
N SER A 6 -6.85 7.20 -14.85
CA SER A 6 -6.87 6.07 -15.78
C SER A 6 -8.11 5.21 -15.59
N GLN A 7 -8.50 4.50 -16.65
CA GLN A 7 -9.46 3.40 -16.57
C GLN A 7 -9.04 2.45 -15.43
N VAL A 8 -9.97 2.19 -14.52
CA VAL A 8 -9.74 1.27 -13.41
C VAL A 8 -9.79 -0.14 -13.98
N ASP A 9 -8.66 -0.83 -13.91
CA ASP A 9 -8.59 -2.23 -14.29
C ASP A 9 -9.55 -3.07 -13.42
N PRO A 10 -10.43 -3.90 -14.00
CA PRO A 10 -11.36 -4.74 -13.26
C PRO A 10 -10.68 -5.64 -12.21
N GLY A 11 -9.44 -6.07 -12.46
CA GLY A 11 -8.66 -6.93 -11.57
C GLY A 11 -7.89 -6.19 -10.47
N ILE A 12 -8.18 -4.90 -10.23
CA ILE A 12 -7.42 -4.08 -9.30
C ILE A 12 -7.57 -4.55 -7.84
N ILE A 13 -8.75 -5.06 -7.47
CA ILE A 13 -9.02 -5.52 -6.10
C ILE A 13 -8.25 -6.82 -5.84
N GLU A 14 -8.28 -7.77 -6.77
CA GLU A 14 -7.56 -9.03 -6.67
C GLU A 14 -6.06 -8.81 -6.57
N ARG A 15 -5.51 -7.88 -7.35
CA ARG A 15 -4.09 -7.53 -7.25
C ARG A 15 -3.74 -6.85 -5.94
N PHE A 16 -4.60 -5.96 -5.45
CA PHE A 16 -4.40 -5.32 -4.15
C PHE A 16 -4.37 -6.38 -3.04
N LEU A 17 -5.35 -7.28 -3.01
CA LEU A 17 -5.40 -8.37 -2.03
C LEU A 17 -4.17 -9.28 -2.11
N LYS A 18 -3.78 -9.69 -3.33
CA LYS A 18 -2.55 -10.45 -3.52
C LYS A 18 -1.30 -9.73 -3.00
N GLN A 19 -1.22 -8.41 -3.18
CA GLN A 19 -0.11 -7.63 -2.64
C GLN A 19 -0.11 -7.59 -1.11
N GLN A 20 -1.29 -7.57 -0.46
CA GLN A 20 -1.37 -7.69 0.99
C GLN A 20 -0.87 -9.07 1.46
N ASP A 21 -1.31 -10.15 0.81
CA ASP A 21 -0.82 -11.51 1.12
C ASP A 21 0.70 -11.62 0.94
N ASP A 22 1.25 -11.02 -0.13
CA ASP A 22 2.69 -11.03 -0.38
C ASP A 22 3.46 -10.27 0.72
N ILE A 23 2.93 -9.13 1.20
CA ILE A 23 3.53 -8.34 2.29
C ILE A 23 3.50 -9.12 3.61
N GLU A 24 2.38 -9.78 3.93
CA GLU A 24 2.25 -10.61 5.14
C GLU A 24 3.26 -11.77 5.12
N ASN A 25 3.29 -12.54 4.03
CA ASN A 25 4.24 -13.64 3.85
C ASN A 25 5.70 -13.18 3.93
N LEU A 26 6.03 -12.00 3.39
CA LEU A 26 7.37 -11.43 3.49
C LEU A 26 7.69 -10.98 4.93
N GLY A 27 6.72 -10.44 5.65
CA GLY A 27 6.86 -10.08 7.05
C GLY A 27 7.14 -11.29 7.94
N GLU A 28 6.41 -12.39 7.72
CA GLU A 28 6.63 -13.66 8.42
C GLU A 28 8.04 -14.20 8.17
N GLN A 29 8.47 -14.27 6.91
CA GLN A 29 9.82 -14.70 6.55
C GLN A 29 10.90 -13.79 7.14
N ALA A 30 10.69 -12.47 7.10
CA ALA A 30 11.64 -11.49 7.60
C ALA A 30 11.78 -11.53 9.14
N SER A 31 10.77 -12.01 9.87
CA SER A 31 10.79 -12.09 11.34
C SER A 31 11.93 -12.96 11.89
N ALA A 32 12.44 -13.91 11.09
CA ALA A 32 13.59 -14.75 11.41
C ALA A 32 14.95 -14.12 11.06
N HIS A 33 14.98 -12.88 10.57
CA HIS A 33 16.17 -12.20 10.07
C HIS A 33 16.42 -10.86 10.75
N ASP A 34 17.63 -10.31 10.56
CA ASP A 34 17.98 -8.97 11.03
C ASP A 34 17.24 -7.90 10.20
N LEU A 35 16.28 -7.25 10.83
CA LEU A 35 15.46 -6.21 10.20
C LEU A 35 16.18 -4.86 10.03
N SER A 36 17.40 -4.71 10.55
CA SER A 36 18.21 -3.48 10.43
C SER A 36 18.96 -3.38 9.09
N VAL A 37 18.94 -4.45 8.28
CA VAL A 37 19.54 -4.47 6.94
C VAL A 37 18.93 -3.36 6.06
N LYS A 38 19.79 -2.58 5.41
CA LYS A 38 19.37 -1.44 4.59
C LYS A 38 18.92 -1.87 3.20
N VAL A 39 17.68 -1.54 2.87
CA VAL A 39 17.10 -1.68 1.52
C VAL A 39 16.95 -0.31 0.87
N SER A 40 17.08 -0.27 -0.46
CA SER A 40 16.88 0.97 -1.22
C SER A 40 15.40 1.19 -1.49
N SER A 41 14.89 2.41 -1.29
CA SER A 41 13.50 2.73 -1.58
C SER A 41 13.24 2.68 -3.10
N PRO A 42 12.17 2.01 -3.55
CA PRO A 42 11.79 2.00 -4.97
C PRO A 42 11.28 3.37 -5.46
N PHE A 43 10.80 4.23 -4.54
CA PHE A 43 10.29 5.56 -4.88
C PHE A 43 11.41 6.60 -5.02
N PHE A 44 12.47 6.49 -4.20
CA PHE A 44 13.64 7.36 -4.27
C PHE A 44 14.90 6.54 -3.95
N ARG A 45 15.65 6.15 -4.98
CA ARG A 45 16.78 5.22 -4.84
C ARG A 45 17.89 5.67 -3.88
N LEU A 46 17.97 6.96 -3.58
CA LEU A 46 18.94 7.53 -2.63
C LEU A 46 18.48 7.40 -1.16
N LEU A 47 17.18 7.19 -0.93
CA LEU A 47 16.65 6.88 0.39
C LEU A 47 16.89 5.40 0.68
N ARG A 48 17.65 5.12 1.74
CA ARG A 48 17.82 3.78 2.29
C ARG A 48 17.05 3.69 3.60
N LEU A 49 16.29 2.62 3.75
CA LEU A 49 15.51 2.31 4.96
C LEU A 49 16.01 0.98 5.52
N GLN A 50 15.95 0.81 6.83
CA GLN A 50 16.03 -0.53 7.41
C GLN A 50 14.85 -1.35 6.89
N LEU A 51 15.03 -2.66 6.70
CA LEU A 51 13.97 -3.55 6.21
C LEU A 51 12.70 -3.44 7.06
N GLY A 52 12.84 -3.37 8.40
CA GLY A 52 11.71 -3.15 9.30
C GLY A 52 11.01 -1.80 9.08
N GLU A 53 11.77 -0.73 8.85
CA GLU A 53 11.20 0.59 8.53
C GLU A 53 10.47 0.58 7.17
N ALA A 54 10.97 -0.19 6.20
CA ALA A 54 10.32 -0.33 4.90
C ALA A 54 8.93 -0.97 5.02
N PHE A 55 8.77 -2.01 5.84
CA PHE A 55 7.45 -2.60 6.13
C PHE A 55 6.50 -1.59 6.78
N VAL A 56 6.96 -0.86 7.80
CA VAL A 56 6.15 0.19 8.46
C VAL A 56 5.71 1.26 7.47
N VAL A 57 6.62 1.72 6.61
CA VAL A 57 6.29 2.71 5.57
C VAL A 57 5.24 2.17 4.60
N MET A 58 5.31 0.89 4.22
CA MET A 58 4.33 0.26 3.33
C MET A 58 2.93 0.23 3.95
N ILE A 59 2.82 -0.25 5.20
CA ILE A 59 1.53 -0.31 5.92
C ILE A 59 0.91 1.09 6.05
N GLN A 60 1.71 2.08 6.45
CA GLN A 60 1.25 3.46 6.57
C GLN A 60 0.90 4.08 5.21
N HIS A 61 1.59 3.67 4.15
CA HIS A 61 1.27 4.07 2.79
C HIS A 61 -0.12 3.57 2.39
N ASP A 62 -0.40 2.29 2.59
CA ASP A 62 -1.67 1.66 2.23
C ASP A 62 -2.82 2.24 3.05
N HIS A 63 -2.66 2.37 4.37
CA HIS A 63 -3.65 3.02 5.24
C HIS A 63 -3.99 4.44 4.78
N ARG A 64 -3.00 5.24 4.39
CA ARG A 64 -3.23 6.59 3.90
C ARG A 64 -4.04 6.59 2.60
N HIS A 65 -3.82 5.64 1.70
CA HIS A 65 -4.55 5.51 0.45
C HIS A 65 -5.98 4.99 0.65
N LEU A 66 -6.20 4.03 1.55
CA LEU A 66 -7.55 3.59 1.94
C LEU A 66 -8.35 4.74 2.56
N ASN A 67 -7.73 5.52 3.45
CA ASN A 67 -8.36 6.70 4.02
C ASN A 67 -8.65 7.78 2.97
N GLN A 68 -7.80 7.91 1.93
CA GLN A 68 -8.08 8.79 0.81
C GLN A 68 -9.28 8.32 0.00
N ALA A 69 -9.41 7.02 -0.26
CA ALA A 69 -10.57 6.44 -0.93
C ALA A 69 -11.85 6.66 -0.11
N LYS A 70 -11.82 6.40 1.20
CA LYS A 70 -12.95 6.67 2.10
C LYS A 70 -13.41 8.13 2.05
N ARG A 71 -12.47 9.08 2.11
CA ARG A 71 -12.79 10.51 1.97
C ARG A 71 -13.38 10.88 0.61
N VAL A 72 -13.06 10.14 -0.45
CA VAL A 72 -13.67 10.36 -1.78
C VAL A 72 -15.11 9.86 -1.77
N MET A 73 -15.39 8.73 -1.12
CA MET A 73 -16.74 8.17 -0.98
C MET A 73 -17.67 9.08 -0.16
N GLU A 74 -17.11 9.86 0.76
CA GLU A 74 -17.85 10.82 1.59
C GLU A 74 -18.12 12.17 0.88
N ARG A 75 -17.63 12.38 -0.35
CA ARG A 75 -17.84 13.64 -1.08
C ARG A 75 -19.26 13.75 -1.61
N GLU A 76 -19.78 14.97 -1.60
CA GLU A 76 -21.02 15.31 -2.29
C GLU A 76 -20.95 14.89 -3.77
N GLY A 77 -21.99 14.21 -4.24
CA GLY A 77 -22.06 13.68 -5.61
C GLY A 77 -21.36 12.33 -5.83
N PHE A 78 -20.76 11.71 -4.81
CA PHE A 78 -20.28 10.32 -4.94
C PHE A 78 -21.46 9.33 -4.95
N PRO A 79 -21.49 8.33 -5.85
CA PRO A 79 -22.58 7.37 -5.91
C PRO A 79 -22.75 6.60 -4.60
N VAL A 80 -23.95 6.63 -4.02
CA VAL A 80 -24.32 5.77 -2.89
C VAL A 80 -24.86 4.47 -3.47
N TYR A 81 -24.23 3.34 -3.12
CA TYR A 81 -24.79 2.02 -3.46
C TYR A 81 -26.11 1.84 -2.70
N GLN A 82 -27.22 1.67 -3.42
CA GLN A 82 -28.48 1.22 -2.83
C GLN A 82 -28.42 -0.31 -2.72
N THR A 83 -28.43 -0.82 -1.49
CA THR A 83 -28.69 -2.24 -1.17
C THR A 83 -30.18 -2.54 -1.21
#